data_AF-A0A838V8Z3-F1
#
_entry.id   AF-A0A838V8Z3-F1
#
_cell.length_a   1.000
_cell.length_b   1.000
_cell.length_c   1.000
_cell.angle_alpha   90.00
_cell.angle_beta   90.00
_cell.angle_gamma   90.00
#
_symmetry.space_group_name_H-M   'P 1'
#
loop_
_entity.id
_entity.type
_entity.pdbx_description
1 polymer ?
#
loop_
_entity_poly.entity_id
_entity_poly.type
_entity_poly.pdbx_seq_one_letter_code
_entity_poly.pdbx_strand_id
1 'polypeptide(L)'
;MFPLGILRGIAEKRLSARFDAPVTIATLERLDPFSLHPRIRIAGVRVAQPGWAGKGDLARVDEAIVRIPVLPILHGAFRPDSIDVRGLTLSLVRDANGRANWEGRGDKGKSKPTRIAHLTISGGRLTLRDDKRHMTLNVA
;
A
#
# COMPACT_ATOMS: atom_id res chain seq x y z
N MET A 1 -24.76 -1.83 8.34
CA MET A 1 -23.64 -0.99 7.87
C MET A 1 -22.33 -1.76 8.04
N PHE A 2 -21.47 -1.82 7.02
CA PHE A 2 -20.15 -2.47 7.12
C PHE A 2 -19.22 -1.61 7.99
N PRO A 3 -18.63 -2.12 9.09
CA PRO A 3 -17.78 -1.32 9.98
C PRO A 3 -16.39 -1.10 9.36
N LEU A 4 -16.27 -0.08 8.52
CA LEU A 4 -15.02 0.32 7.84
C LEU A 4 -13.86 0.59 8.82
N GLY A 5 -14.15 1.08 10.03
CA GLY A 5 -13.14 1.33 11.07
C GLY A 5 -12.39 0.07 11.53
N ILE A 6 -13.07 -1.08 11.62
CA ILE A 6 -12.43 -2.34 12.02
C ILE A 6 -11.48 -2.84 10.92
N LEU A 7 -11.89 -2.70 9.66
CA LEU A 7 -11.06 -3.06 8.50
C LEU A 7 -9.79 -2.22 8.43
N ARG A 8 -9.89 -0.92 8.72
CA ARG A 8 -8.74 -0.02 8.81
C ARG A 8 -7.70 -0.53 9.82
N GLY A 9 -8.11 -0.81 11.06
CA GLY A 9 -7.17 -1.25 12.10
C GLY A 9 -6.49 -2.59 11.78
N ILE A 10 -7.23 -3.54 11.19
CA ILE A 10 -6.65 -4.83 10.76
C ILE A 10 -5.65 -4.62 9.61
N ALA A 11 -5.98 -3.76 8.64
CA ALA A 11 -5.09 -3.45 7.53
C ALA A 11 -3.80 -2.77 8.02
N GLU A 12 -3.92 -1.74 8.88
CA GLU A 12 -2.78 -1.06 9.50
C GLU A 12 -1.88 -2.04 10.24
N LYS A 13 -2.44 -2.91 11.10
CA LYS A 13 -1.67 -3.90 11.86
C LYS A 13 -0.95 -4.91 10.95
N ARG A 14 -1.64 -5.43 9.94
CA ARG A 14 -1.08 -6.43 9.01
C ARG A 14 0.02 -5.84 8.12
N LEU A 15 -0.20 -4.63 7.60
CA LEU A 15 0.80 -3.93 6.80
C LEU A 15 1.98 -3.51 7.66
N SER A 16 1.74 -3.04 8.90
CA SER A 16 2.82 -2.68 9.82
C SER A 16 3.73 -3.86 10.13
N ALA A 17 3.14 -5.03 10.42
CA ALA A 17 3.90 -6.26 10.64
C ALA A 17 4.69 -6.69 9.40
N ARG A 18 4.14 -6.48 8.19
CA ARG A 18 4.82 -6.81 6.93
C ARG A 18 6.01 -5.90 6.66
N PHE A 19 5.87 -4.61 6.89
CA PHE A 19 6.91 -3.61 6.59
C PHE A 19 7.86 -3.33 7.76
N ASP A 20 7.62 -3.94 8.92
CA ASP A 20 8.37 -3.67 10.17
C ASP A 20 8.40 -2.16 10.49
N ALA A 21 7.31 -1.47 10.13
CA ALA A 21 7.18 -0.02 10.22
C ALA A 21 5.71 0.36 10.41
N PRO A 22 5.40 1.39 11.22
CA PRO A 22 4.03 1.86 11.40
C PRO A 22 3.34 2.23 10.08
N VAL A 23 2.15 1.68 9.87
CA VAL A 23 1.25 2.03 8.77
C VAL A 23 0.02 2.71 9.32
N THR A 24 -0.33 3.85 8.74
CA THR A 24 -1.52 4.63 9.10
C THR A 24 -2.34 4.93 7.85
N ILE A 25 -3.66 4.90 7.99
CA ILE A 25 -4.61 5.20 6.92
C ILE A 25 -5.52 6.31 7.43
N ALA A 26 -5.40 7.56 6.97
CA ALA A 26 -6.19 8.65 7.56
C ALA A 26 -7.70 8.43 7.45
N THR A 27 -8.17 8.05 6.25
CA THR A 27 -9.59 7.94 5.94
C THR A 27 -9.88 6.66 5.15
N LEU A 28 -10.99 6.00 5.50
CA LEU A 28 -11.53 4.86 4.78
C LEU A 28 -13.04 5.02 4.60
N GLU A 29 -13.47 5.24 3.36
CA GLU A 29 -14.85 5.58 3.02
C GLU A 29 -15.36 4.73 1.87
N ARG A 30 -16.65 4.38 1.92
CA ARG A 30 -17.35 3.77 0.79
C ARG A 30 -18.06 4.87 0.01
N LEU A 31 -17.82 4.95 -1.28
CA LEU A 31 -18.42 5.95 -2.16
C LEU A 31 -19.85 5.59 -2.60
N ASP A 32 -20.16 4.29 -2.68
CA ASP A 32 -21.44 3.80 -3.22
C ASP A 32 -22.21 2.96 -2.16
N PRO A 33 -23.39 3.39 -1.70
CA PRO A 33 -24.12 2.69 -0.62
C PRO A 33 -24.77 1.37 -1.06
N PHE A 34 -25.24 1.24 -2.31
CA PHE A 34 -26.04 0.10 -2.80
C PHE A 34 -25.43 -0.66 -4.01
N SER A 35 -24.12 -0.53 -4.26
CA SER A 35 -23.47 -1.22 -5.38
C SER A 35 -22.98 -2.62 -5.01
N LEU A 36 -23.11 -3.58 -5.94
CA LEU A 36 -22.44 -4.90 -5.89
C LEU A 36 -20.94 -4.82 -6.21
N HIS A 37 -20.49 -3.68 -6.73
CA HIS A 37 -19.09 -3.33 -7.01
C HIS A 37 -18.74 -2.01 -6.33
N PRO A 38 -18.81 -1.94 -4.98
CA PRO A 38 -18.56 -0.71 -4.24
C PRO A 38 -17.15 -0.19 -4.52
N ARG A 39 -17.04 1.13 -4.67
CA ARG A 39 -15.77 1.83 -4.63
C ARG A 39 -15.44 2.24 -3.21
N ILE A 40 -14.23 1.91 -2.78
CA ILE A 40 -13.68 2.28 -1.47
C ILE A 40 -12.61 3.34 -1.70
N ARG A 41 -12.81 4.52 -1.15
CA ARG A 41 -11.82 5.60 -1.10
C ARG A 41 -10.98 5.43 0.15
N ILE A 42 -9.67 5.39 -0.05
CA ILE A 42 -8.65 5.32 0.99
C ILE A 42 -7.82 6.59 0.84
N ALA A 43 -7.71 7.41 1.87
CA ALA A 43 -6.94 8.65 1.78
C ALA A 43 -5.90 8.74 2.89
N GLY A 44 -4.78 9.40 2.57
CA GLY A 44 -3.69 9.68 3.50
C GLY A 44 -3.05 8.42 4.06
N VAL A 45 -2.72 7.45 3.20
CA VAL A 45 -1.96 6.27 3.62
C VAL A 45 -0.51 6.66 3.80
N ARG A 46 0.06 6.32 4.95
CA ARG A 46 1.48 6.55 5.25
C ARG A 46 2.09 5.28 5.82
N VAL A 47 3.21 4.87 5.25
CA VAL A 47 4.07 3.81 5.75
C VAL A 47 5.35 4.48 6.20
N ALA A 48 5.62 4.47 7.50
CA ALA A 48 6.84 5.06 8.04
C ALA A 48 8.08 4.32 7.53
N GLN A 49 9.24 4.98 7.58
CA GLN A 49 10.49 4.27 7.40
C GLN A 49 10.80 3.41 8.63
N PRO A 50 11.34 2.19 8.43
CA PRO A 50 11.92 1.46 9.54
C PRO A 50 13.14 2.23 10.07
N GLY A 51 13.39 2.18 11.38
CA GLY A 51 14.35 3.09 12.03
C GLY A 51 15.78 3.08 11.46
N TRP A 52 16.20 1.98 10.83
CA TRP A 52 17.50 1.85 10.17
C TRP A 52 17.59 2.61 8.82
N ALA A 53 16.46 2.84 8.15
CA ALA A 53 16.41 3.49 6.84
C ALA A 53 16.43 5.03 6.93
N GLY A 54 16.31 5.58 8.15
CA GLY A 54 16.30 7.00 8.44
C GLY A 54 14.92 7.52 8.84
N LYS A 55 14.78 8.85 8.82
CA LYS A 55 13.51 9.55 9.13
C LYS A 55 12.65 9.68 7.86
N GLY A 56 11.33 9.74 8.05
CA GLY A 56 10.36 9.97 6.99
C GLY A 56 9.48 8.77 6.70
N ASP A 57 8.82 8.78 5.54
CA ASP A 57 7.87 7.77 5.11
C ASP A 57 8.47 6.96 3.94
N LEU A 58 8.42 5.62 4.05
CA LEU A 58 8.69 4.67 2.97
C LEU A 58 7.75 4.94 1.80
N ALA A 59 6.47 5.08 2.12
CA ALA A 59 5.41 5.23 1.13
C ALA A 59 4.35 6.18 1.65
N ARG A 60 3.92 7.09 0.80
CA ARG A 60 2.74 7.94 1.02
C ARG A 60 1.83 7.83 -0.18
N VAL A 61 0.54 7.71 0.09
CA VAL A 61 -0.51 7.77 -0.93
C VAL A 61 -1.53 8.79 -0.47
N ASP A 62 -1.76 9.80 -1.31
CA ASP A 62 -2.75 10.84 -1.01
C ASP A 62 -4.16 10.27 -1.12
N GLU A 63 -4.44 9.56 -2.21
CA GLU A 63 -5.71 8.89 -2.45
C GLU A 63 -5.53 7.58 -3.21
N ALA A 64 -6.23 6.54 -2.78
CA ALA A 64 -6.44 5.32 -3.54
C ALA A 64 -7.93 4.98 -3.61
N ILE A 65 -8.44 4.72 -4.81
CA ILE A 65 -9.80 4.23 -5.03
C ILE A 65 -9.73 2.79 -5.48
N VAL A 66 -10.32 1.89 -4.70
CA VAL A 66 -10.38 0.46 -4.99
C VAL A 66 -11.81 0.07 -5.32
N ARG A 67 -12.02 -0.54 -6.48
CA ARG A 67 -13.30 -1.19 -6.83
C ARG A 67 -13.23 -2.66 -6.49
N ILE A 68 -14.16 -3.12 -5.67
CA ILE A 68 -14.16 -4.47 -5.14
C ILE A 68 -15.48 -5.15 -5.50
N PRO A 69 -15.48 -6.27 -6.22
CA PRO A 69 -16.70 -7.04 -6.45
C PRO A 69 -17.09 -7.78 -5.15
N VAL A 70 -18.33 -7.61 -4.69
CA VAL A 70 -18.82 -8.22 -3.44
C VAL A 70 -19.02 -9.73 -3.60
N LEU A 71 -19.54 -10.17 -4.75
CA LEU A 71 -19.87 -11.58 -4.99
C LEU A 71 -18.65 -12.51 -4.82
N PRO A 72 -17.47 -12.26 -5.44
CA PRO A 72 -16.30 -13.11 -5.25
C PRO A 72 -15.80 -13.17 -3.80
N ILE A 73 -15.94 -12.08 -3.03
CA ILE A 73 -15.53 -12.04 -1.62
C ILE A 73 -16.38 -13.00 -0.79
N LEU A 74 -17.68 -13.07 -1.04
CA LEU A 74 -18.57 -14.04 -0.38
C LEU A 74 -18.16 -15.49 -0.67
N HIS A 75 -17.54 -15.74 -1.83
CA HIS A 75 -16.95 -17.03 -2.20
C HIS A 75 -15.46 -17.17 -1.81
N GLY A 76 -14.94 -16.29 -0.95
CA GLY A 76 -13.56 -16.35 -0.43
C GLY A 76 -12.47 -15.86 -1.40
N ALA A 77 -12.85 -15.22 -2.51
CA ALA A 77 -11.94 -14.69 -3.51
C ALA A 77 -11.84 -13.16 -3.42
N PHE A 78 -10.73 -12.65 -2.88
CA PHE A 78 -10.42 -11.23 -2.95
C PHE A 78 -9.77 -10.90 -4.30
N ARG A 79 -10.55 -10.33 -5.22
CA ARG A 79 -10.11 -9.94 -6.57
C ARG A 79 -10.62 -8.53 -6.87
N PRO A 80 -9.86 -7.48 -6.51
CA PRO A 80 -10.25 -6.13 -6.86
C PRO A 80 -10.21 -5.95 -8.38
N ASP A 81 -11.25 -5.31 -8.93
CA ASP A 81 -11.34 -5.07 -10.37
C ASP A 81 -10.36 -3.97 -10.78
N SER A 82 -10.35 -2.88 -10.03
CA SER A 82 -9.51 -1.72 -10.33
C SER A 82 -8.94 -1.07 -9.09
N ILE A 83 -7.70 -0.60 -9.20
CA ILE A 83 -7.02 0.23 -8.20
C ILE A 83 -6.52 1.50 -8.92
N ASP A 84 -7.05 2.66 -8.52
CA ASP A 84 -6.57 3.98 -8.96
C ASP A 84 -5.82 4.60 -7.78
N VAL A 85 -4.54 4.92 -7.96
CA VAL A 85 -3.67 5.52 -6.96
C VAL A 85 -3.25 6.91 -7.44
N ARG A 86 -3.37 7.91 -6.57
CA ARG A 86 -2.96 9.29 -6.83
C ARG A 86 -1.98 9.78 -5.78
N GLY A 87 -0.97 10.55 -6.21
CA GLY A 87 -0.01 11.15 -5.30
C GLY A 87 0.91 10.12 -4.64
N LEU A 88 1.27 9.04 -5.34
CA LEU A 88 2.14 8.00 -4.79
C LEU A 88 3.56 8.54 -4.62
N THR A 89 4.02 8.71 -3.38
CA THR A 89 5.42 9.02 -3.07
C THR A 89 6.09 7.80 -2.46
N LEU A 90 7.20 7.37 -3.03
CA LEU A 90 8.01 6.25 -2.56
C LEU A 90 9.43 6.72 -2.23
N SER A 91 9.90 6.35 -1.04
CA SER A 91 11.25 6.56 -0.56
C SER A 91 11.90 5.21 -0.32
N LEU A 92 12.63 4.73 -1.31
CA LEU A 92 13.30 3.44 -1.29
C LEU A 92 14.73 3.62 -0.78
N VAL A 93 15.10 2.81 0.21
CA VAL A 93 16.43 2.84 0.83
C VAL A 93 16.96 1.42 0.89
N ARG A 94 18.17 1.24 0.38
CA ARG A 94 18.99 0.03 0.55
C ARG A 94 20.30 0.40 1.23
N ASP A 95 20.58 -0.23 2.37
CA ASP A 95 21.84 -0.01 3.08
C ASP A 95 23.02 -0.74 2.43
N ALA A 96 24.24 -0.50 2.94
CA ALA A 96 25.46 -1.14 2.45
C ALA A 96 25.45 -2.68 2.63
N ASN A 97 24.71 -3.19 3.63
CA ASN A 97 24.53 -4.63 3.86
C ASN A 97 23.55 -5.26 2.84
N GLY A 98 22.91 -4.44 2.01
CA GLY A 98 21.93 -4.87 1.01
C GLY A 98 20.51 -5.02 1.57
N ARG A 99 20.27 -4.59 2.81
CA ARG A 99 18.93 -4.57 3.41
C ARG A 99 18.12 -3.46 2.76
N ALA A 100 16.95 -3.80 2.24
CA ALA A 100 16.06 -2.87 1.57
C ALA A 100 14.76 -2.64 2.36
N ASN A 101 14.27 -1.41 2.39
CA ASN A 101 13.07 -1.05 3.15
C ASN A 101 11.75 -1.52 2.49
N TRP A 102 11.79 -1.86 1.19
CA TRP A 102 10.68 -2.43 0.45
C TRP A 102 10.62 -3.97 0.52
N GLU A 103 11.71 -4.61 0.96
CA GLU A 103 11.74 -6.04 1.24
C GLU A 103 11.15 -6.25 2.64
N GLY A 104 9.82 -6.28 2.71
CA GLY A 104 9.11 -6.55 3.96
C GLY A 104 9.54 -7.87 4.61
N ARG A 105 9.40 -7.98 5.94
CA ARG A 105 9.67 -9.20 6.73
C ARG A 105 8.66 -10.32 6.49
N GLY A 106 7.58 -10.04 5.76
CA GLY A 106 6.58 -11.04 5.38
C GLY A 106 7.17 -12.09 4.46
N ASP A 107 6.91 -13.34 4.80
CA ASP A 107 7.33 -14.57 4.13
C ASP A 107 7.61 -14.40 2.62
N LYS A 108 8.81 -14.82 2.16
CA LYS A 108 9.07 -15.11 0.74
C LYS A 108 8.18 -16.27 0.22
N GLY A 109 7.33 -16.82 1.08
CA GLY A 109 6.26 -17.74 0.75
C GLY A 109 5.20 -17.11 -0.14
N LYS A 110 5.17 -17.57 -1.40
CA LYS A 110 4.05 -17.59 -2.37
C LYS A 110 2.77 -16.88 -1.88
N SER A 111 2.80 -15.55 -1.76
CA SER A 111 1.56 -14.78 -1.70
C SER A 111 0.89 -15.00 -3.04
N LYS A 112 -0.24 -15.73 -3.07
CA LYS A 112 -1.00 -15.95 -4.31
C LYS A 112 -1.15 -14.58 -4.98
N PRO A 113 -0.69 -14.41 -6.23
CA PRO A 113 -0.75 -13.10 -6.87
C PRO A 113 -2.20 -12.64 -6.87
N THR A 114 -2.47 -11.54 -6.18
CA THR A 114 -3.78 -10.91 -6.21
C THR A 114 -4.00 -10.50 -7.65
N ARG A 115 -4.94 -11.15 -8.33
CA ARG A 115 -5.32 -10.74 -9.68
C ARG A 115 -6.03 -9.40 -9.56
N ILE A 116 -5.39 -8.36 -10.08
CA ILE A 116 -5.93 -7.02 -10.26
C ILE A 116 -6.14 -6.87 -11.76
N ALA A 117 -7.34 -6.51 -12.21
CA ALA A 117 -7.59 -6.35 -13.63
C ALA A 117 -7.01 -5.01 -14.15
N HIS A 118 -7.10 -3.94 -13.35
CA HIS A 118 -6.59 -2.63 -13.71
C HIS A 118 -5.84 -1.94 -12.55
N LEU A 119 -4.63 -1.45 -12.81
CA LEU A 119 -3.86 -0.61 -11.89
C LEU A 119 -3.46 0.67 -12.61
N THR A 120 -3.92 1.81 -12.10
CA THR A 120 -3.55 3.14 -12.59
C THR A 120 -2.85 3.90 -11.47
N ILE A 121 -1.72 4.52 -11.78
CA ILE A 121 -0.99 5.38 -10.87
C ILE A 121 -0.83 6.73 -11.55
N SER A 122 -1.34 7.79 -10.91
CA SER A 122 -1.32 9.15 -11.46
C SER A 122 -0.57 10.09 -10.52
N GLY A 123 0.44 10.78 -11.06
CA GLY A 123 1.25 11.77 -10.32
C GLY A 123 2.02 11.14 -9.15
N GLY A 124 3.16 10.52 -9.44
CA GLY A 124 3.94 9.80 -8.44
C GLY A 124 5.41 10.22 -8.43
N ARG A 125 6.02 10.20 -7.24
CA ARG A 125 7.45 10.42 -7.05
C ARG A 125 8.10 9.18 -6.48
N LEU A 126 9.23 8.78 -7.04
CA LEU A 126 10.06 7.71 -6.56
C LEU A 126 11.46 8.25 -6.27
N THR A 127 11.90 8.10 -5.04
CA THR A 127 13.30 8.29 -4.67
C THR A 127 13.89 6.95 -4.29
N LEU A 128 15.11 6.66 -4.74
CA LEU A 128 15.85 5.47 -4.36
C LEU A 128 17.25 5.90 -3.93
N ARG A 129 17.64 5.51 -2.72
CA ARG A 129 18.99 5.60 -2.20
C ARG A 129 19.53 4.18 -2.01
N ASP A 130 20.50 3.80 -2.82
CA ASP A 130 21.15 2.49 -2.76
C ASP A 130 22.61 2.67 -2.36
N ASP A 131 22.89 2.50 -1.06
CA ASP A 131 24.24 2.66 -0.50
C ASP A 131 25.15 1.52 -0.95
N LYS A 132 24.60 0.34 -1.24
CA LYS A 132 25.35 -0.81 -1.74
C LYS A 132 25.86 -0.60 -3.17
N ARG A 133 25.10 0.13 -3.99
CA ARG A 133 25.48 0.49 -5.37
C ARG A 133 26.00 1.93 -5.51
N HIS A 134 26.13 2.65 -4.40
CA HIS A 134 26.49 4.08 -4.37
C HIS A 134 25.65 4.94 -5.33
N MET A 135 24.35 4.67 -5.39
CA MET A 135 23.45 5.26 -6.39
C MET A 135 22.28 5.96 -5.72
N THR A 136 21.94 7.15 -6.23
CA THR A 136 20.69 7.85 -5.90
C THR A 136 19.89 8.09 -7.18
N LEU A 137 18.61 7.75 -7.17
CA LEU A 137 17.68 7.95 -8.28
C LEU A 137 16.46 8.75 -7.78
N ASN A 138 15.98 9.69 -8.60
CA ASN A 138 14.76 10.45 -8.35
C ASN A 138 13.95 10.52 -9.65
N VAL A 139 12.69 10.10 -9.58
CA VAL A 139 11.72 10.11 -10.68
C VAL A 139 10.46 10.80 -10.17
N ALA A 140 9.89 11.73 -10.93
CA ALA A 140 8.69 12.49 -10.57
C ALA A 140 7.75 12.63 -11.76
#